data_AF-A0A495XIM4-F1
#
_entry.id   AF-A0A495XIM4-F1
#
_cell.length_a   1.000
_cell.length_b   1.000
_cell.length_c   1.000
_cell.angle_alpha   90.00
_cell.angle_beta   90.00
_cell.angle_gamma   90.00
#
_symmetry.space_group_name_H-M   'P 1'
#
loop_
_entity.id
_entity.type
_entity.pdbx_description
1 polymer ?
#
loop_
_entity_poly.entity_id
_entity_poly.type
_entity_poly.pdbx_seq_one_letter_code
_entity_poly.pdbx_strand_id
1 'polypeptide(L)'
;MEPVEINAGEYYLRQLRVDDRIDDRPALSRFATPEQARAHIERRANEWETDAGCSWAVCEQLSNTAVGEVAVSATGELFCWISPQHRGKGIATHCVEAVAGFAFGFLDLESLTTTPCDKAAERVAQKCGFTAGSSHGVWTRLR
;
A
#
# COMPACT_ATOMS: atom_id res chain seq x y z
N MET A 1 -5.03 -8.99 -13.56
CA MET A 1 -6.07 -9.20 -12.53
C MET A 1 -6.96 -7.96 -12.45
N GLU A 2 -8.27 -8.15 -12.26
CA GLU A 2 -9.15 -7.01 -11.99
C GLU A 2 -8.84 -6.39 -10.62
N PRO A 3 -8.77 -5.05 -10.51
CA PRO A 3 -8.47 -4.40 -9.24
C PRO A 3 -9.49 -4.76 -8.15
N VAL A 4 -8.99 -5.35 -7.06
CA VAL A 4 -9.81 -5.73 -5.92
C VAL A 4 -9.87 -4.58 -4.92
N GLU A 5 -11.02 -4.37 -4.30
CA GLU A 5 -11.20 -3.37 -3.25
C GLU A 5 -11.21 -4.05 -1.88
N ILE A 6 -10.61 -3.43 -0.87
CA ILE A 6 -10.48 -4.01 0.48
C ILE A 6 -11.04 -3.02 1.50
N ASN A 7 -11.94 -3.49 2.37
CA ASN A 7 -12.33 -2.72 3.56
C ASN A 7 -11.28 -2.93 4.66
N ALA A 8 -10.78 -1.84 5.23
CA ALA A 8 -9.78 -1.81 6.28
C ALA A 8 -10.28 -1.01 7.51
N GLY A 9 -11.55 -1.23 7.89
CA GLY A 9 -12.17 -0.56 9.03
C GLY A 9 -12.65 0.84 8.67
N GLU A 10 -12.02 1.87 9.23
CA GLU A 10 -12.34 3.28 8.92
C GLU A 10 -11.79 3.73 7.55
N TYR A 11 -10.99 2.86 6.93
CA TYR A 11 -10.39 3.07 5.62
C TYR A 11 -10.90 2.05 4.63
N TYR A 12 -10.89 2.46 3.37
CA TYR A 12 -11.20 1.61 2.24
C TYR A 12 -10.11 1.75 1.19
N LEU A 13 -9.70 0.62 0.64
CA LEU A 13 -8.59 0.47 -0.28
C LEU A 13 -9.14 0.17 -1.67
N ARG A 14 -8.74 0.98 -2.64
CA ARG A 14 -9.12 0.81 -4.06
C ARG A 14 -7.96 1.14 -4.98
N GLN A 15 -8.06 0.75 -6.25
CA GLN A 15 -7.09 1.17 -7.26
C GLN A 15 -6.89 2.70 -7.24
N LEU A 16 -5.65 3.14 -7.43
CA LEU A 16 -5.33 4.55 -7.68
C LEU A 16 -5.97 5.02 -8.99
N ARG A 17 -6.50 6.25 -9.01
CA ARG A 17 -7.19 6.82 -10.16
C ARG A 17 -6.79 8.27 -10.43
N VAL A 18 -6.83 8.62 -11.71
CA VAL A 18 -6.69 9.98 -12.23
C VAL A 18 -7.58 10.07 -13.47
N ASP A 19 -8.84 10.46 -13.24
CA ASP A 19 -9.89 10.59 -14.25
C ASP A 19 -10.79 11.80 -13.95
N ASP A 20 -11.85 12.00 -14.75
CA ASP A 20 -12.77 13.15 -14.62
C ASP A 20 -13.54 13.18 -13.28
N ARG A 21 -13.56 12.07 -12.53
CA ARG A 21 -14.32 11.90 -11.29
C ARG A 21 -13.42 11.86 -10.06
N ILE A 22 -12.24 11.25 -10.17
CA ILE A 22 -11.32 11.01 -9.05
C ILE A 22 -9.90 11.38 -9.45
N ASP A 23 -9.26 12.19 -8.61
CA ASP A 23 -7.85 12.57 -8.74
C ASP A 23 -7.08 12.28 -7.45
N ASP A 24 -6.31 11.18 -7.43
CA ASP A 24 -5.50 10.79 -6.28
C ASP A 24 -4.10 11.43 -6.25
N ARG A 25 -3.72 12.19 -7.29
CA ARG A 25 -2.38 12.81 -7.33
C ARG A 25 -2.08 13.67 -6.10
N PRO A 26 -3.03 14.44 -5.53
CA PRO A 26 -2.78 15.20 -4.30
C PRO A 26 -2.41 14.33 -3.09
N ALA A 27 -2.91 13.11 -3.02
CA ALA A 27 -2.59 12.17 -1.95
C ALA A 27 -1.13 11.71 -2.03
N LEU A 28 -0.56 11.63 -3.24
CA LEU A 28 0.78 11.13 -3.52
C LEU A 28 1.86 12.22 -3.43
N SER A 29 1.81 13.05 -2.38
CA SER A 29 2.72 14.19 -2.16
C SER A 29 4.21 13.83 -1.99
N ARG A 30 4.56 12.53 -2.10
CA ARG A 30 5.95 12.06 -2.20
C ARG A 30 6.57 12.32 -3.58
N PHE A 31 5.75 12.55 -4.61
CA PHE A 31 6.23 12.95 -5.93
C PHE A 31 6.38 14.46 -6.00
N ALA A 32 7.43 14.92 -6.71
CA ALA A 32 7.73 16.34 -6.81
C ALA A 32 6.76 17.08 -7.74
N THR A 33 6.17 16.38 -8.72
CA THR A 33 5.24 16.99 -9.68
C THR A 33 3.98 16.14 -9.89
N PRO A 34 2.85 16.76 -10.31
CA PRO A 34 1.63 16.04 -10.67
C PRO A 34 1.83 15.03 -11.82
N GLU A 35 2.75 15.29 -12.75
CA GLU A 35 3.06 14.38 -13.86
C GLU A 35 3.76 13.12 -13.38
N GLN A 36 4.66 13.23 -12.39
CA GLN A 36 5.28 12.07 -11.75
C GLN A 36 4.25 11.22 -11.01
N ALA A 37 3.32 11.88 -10.30
CA ALA A 37 2.21 11.19 -9.65
C ALA A 37 1.29 10.49 -10.66
N ARG A 38 0.94 11.16 -11.77
CA ARG A 38 0.15 10.57 -12.87
C ARG A 38 0.84 9.35 -13.47
N ALA A 39 2.12 9.48 -13.82
CA ALA A 39 2.91 8.38 -14.39
C ALA A 39 3.01 7.18 -13.42
N HIS A 40 3.08 7.45 -12.11
CA HIS A 40 3.03 6.40 -11.10
C HIS A 40 1.67 5.70 -11.07
N ILE A 41 0.55 6.45 -11.11
CA ILE A 41 -0.80 5.88 -11.15
C ILE A 41 -0.99 5.00 -12.40
N GLU A 42 -0.55 5.46 -13.57
CA GLU A 42 -0.61 4.70 -14.83
C GLU A 42 0.21 3.41 -14.75
N ARG A 43 1.42 3.48 -14.20
CA ARG A 43 2.26 2.30 -13.97
C ARG A 43 1.59 1.30 -13.03
N ARG A 44 0.97 1.78 -11.94
CA ARG A 44 0.23 0.95 -10.99
C ARG A 44 -1.00 0.29 -11.63
N ALA A 45 -1.71 0.99 -12.52
CA ALA A 45 -2.81 0.40 -13.27
C ALA A 45 -2.32 -0.73 -14.20
N ASN A 46 -1.20 -0.53 -14.89
CA ASN A 46 -0.60 -1.57 -15.72
C ASN A 46 -0.12 -2.79 -14.91
N GLU A 47 0.41 -2.59 -13.70
CA GLU A 47 0.81 -3.70 -12.80
C GLU A 47 -0.37 -4.59 -12.43
N TRP A 48 -1.57 -4.02 -12.22
CA TRP A 48 -2.79 -4.79 -12.04
C TRP A 48 -3.13 -5.61 -13.28
N GLU A 49 -3.11 -5.00 -14.46
CA GLU A 49 -3.45 -5.67 -15.74
C GLU A 49 -2.49 -6.82 -16.07
N THR A 50 -1.21 -6.65 -15.76
CA THR A 50 -0.13 -7.59 -16.11
C THR A 50 0.20 -8.59 -15.00
N ASP A 51 -0.53 -8.57 -13.90
CA ASP A 51 -0.27 -9.39 -12.70
C ASP A 51 1.13 -9.19 -12.10
N ALA A 52 1.76 -8.04 -12.37
CA ALA A 52 3.09 -7.72 -11.84
C ALA A 52 3.04 -7.25 -10.37
N GLY A 53 1.89 -6.74 -9.93
CA GLY A 53 1.67 -6.30 -8.55
C GLY A 53 0.30 -5.69 -8.35
N CYS A 54 -0.09 -5.57 -7.09
CA CYS A 54 -1.33 -4.94 -6.67
C CYS A 54 -1.00 -3.67 -5.89
N SER A 55 -1.77 -2.61 -6.10
CA SER A 55 -1.63 -1.36 -5.34
C SER A 55 -2.97 -0.70 -5.10
N TRP A 56 -3.08 -0.08 -3.93
CA TRP A 56 -4.30 0.54 -3.44
C TRP A 56 -4.01 1.95 -2.94
N ALA A 57 -4.83 2.91 -3.36
CA ALA A 57 -5.04 4.15 -2.66
C ALA A 57 -5.69 3.84 -1.30
N VAL A 58 -5.18 4.45 -0.23
CA VAL A 58 -5.79 4.41 1.10
C VAL A 58 -6.79 5.55 1.19
N CYS A 59 -8.08 5.26 1.23
CA CYS A 59 -9.14 6.27 1.29
C CYS A 59 -9.82 6.30 2.66
N GLU A 60 -10.04 7.49 3.20
CA GLU A 60 -10.96 7.65 4.35
C GLU A 60 -12.40 7.34 3.92
N GLN A 61 -13.09 6.48 4.66
CA GLN A 61 -14.40 5.96 4.23
C GLN A 61 -15.49 7.05 4.13
N LEU A 62 -15.45 8.07 5.01
CA LEU A 62 -16.49 9.11 5.05
C LEU A 62 -16.29 10.21 4.00
N SER A 63 -15.04 10.62 3.78
CA SER A 63 -14.70 11.72 2.88
C SER A 63 -14.33 11.25 1.47
N ASN A 64 -14.08 9.95 1.30
CA ASN A 64 -13.51 9.33 0.10
C ASN A 64 -12.16 9.95 -0.33
N THR A 65 -11.47 10.63 0.59
CA THR A 65 -10.19 11.29 0.31
C THR A 65 -9.07 10.26 0.39
N ALA A 66 -8.24 10.19 -0.66
CA ALA A 66 -7.02 9.39 -0.62
C ALA A 66 -5.97 10.05 0.28
N VAL A 67 -5.34 9.26 1.15
CA VAL A 67 -4.38 9.71 2.17
C VAL A 67 -3.05 8.95 2.12
N GLY A 68 -2.90 7.99 1.20
CA GLY A 68 -1.71 7.18 1.06
C GLY A 68 -1.85 6.07 0.03
N GLU A 69 -0.87 5.17 0.02
CA GLU A 69 -0.79 4.01 -0.87
C GLU A 69 -0.23 2.81 -0.10
N VAL A 70 -0.83 1.64 -0.31
CA VAL A 70 -0.22 0.34 0.04
C VAL A 70 -0.13 -0.48 -1.24
N ALA A 71 0.97 -1.21 -1.43
CA ALA A 71 1.17 -2.05 -2.59
C ALA A 71 1.89 -3.34 -2.20
N VAL A 72 1.69 -4.40 -2.99
CA VAL A 72 2.40 -5.66 -2.89
C VAL A 72 2.79 -6.12 -4.30
N SER A 73 4.05 -6.48 -4.51
CA SER A 73 4.50 -7.05 -5.79
C SER A 73 4.04 -8.51 -5.94
N ALA A 74 4.12 -9.07 -7.14
CA ALA A 74 3.89 -10.50 -7.37
C ALA A 74 4.83 -11.42 -6.55
N THR A 75 5.98 -10.92 -6.10
CA THR A 75 6.94 -11.65 -5.26
C THR A 75 6.76 -11.41 -3.75
N GLY A 76 5.72 -10.66 -3.36
CA GLY A 76 5.42 -10.38 -1.95
C GLY A 76 6.19 -9.21 -1.34
N GLU A 77 6.82 -8.35 -2.14
CA GLU A 77 7.42 -7.12 -1.62
C GLU A 77 6.32 -6.09 -1.32
N LEU A 78 6.15 -5.77 -0.04
CA LEU A 78 5.18 -4.83 0.46
C LEU A 78 5.77 -3.43 0.55
N PHE A 79 5.01 -2.47 0.03
CA PHE A 79 5.27 -1.05 0.15
C PHE A 79 4.09 -0.38 0.85
N CYS A 80 4.37 0.52 1.79
CA CYS A 80 3.35 1.34 2.42
C CYS A 80 3.86 2.77 2.58
N TRP A 81 3.06 3.74 2.17
CA TRP A 81 3.32 5.15 2.40
C TRP A 81 2.02 5.87 2.76
N ILE A 82 2.06 6.62 3.85
CA ILE A 82 0.96 7.50 4.28
C ILE A 82 1.44 8.95 4.19
N SER A 83 0.59 9.81 3.65
CA SER A 83 0.84 11.23 3.53
C SER A 83 1.18 11.85 4.90
N PRO A 84 2.21 12.72 5.01
CA PRO A 84 2.69 13.23 6.29
C PRO A 84 1.60 13.78 7.22
N GLN A 85 0.59 14.47 6.67
CA GLN A 85 -0.51 15.09 7.40
C GLN A 85 -1.45 14.06 8.06
N HIS A 86 -1.40 12.80 7.64
CA HIS A 86 -2.27 11.72 8.10
C HIS A 86 -1.55 10.68 8.97
N ARG A 87 -0.25 10.87 9.24
CA ARG A 87 0.55 9.94 10.07
C ARG A 87 0.16 10.03 11.55
N GLY A 88 0.57 9.03 12.32
CA GLY A 88 0.34 8.97 13.78
C GLY A 88 -1.05 8.44 14.19
N LYS A 89 -1.96 8.20 13.24
CA LYS A 89 -3.33 7.73 13.49
C LYS A 89 -3.52 6.21 13.38
N GLY A 90 -2.44 5.44 13.17
CA GLY A 90 -2.52 3.97 13.02
C GLY A 90 -2.98 3.48 11.63
N ILE A 91 -3.17 4.37 10.65
CA ILE A 91 -3.63 4.06 9.29
C ILE A 91 -2.79 2.97 8.63
N ALA A 92 -1.47 3.14 8.62
CA ALA A 92 -0.54 2.21 7.99
C ALA A 92 -0.70 0.78 8.55
N THR A 93 -0.84 0.62 9.87
CA THR A 93 -1.00 -0.70 10.49
C THR A 93 -2.28 -1.39 10.02
N HIS A 94 -3.41 -0.68 10.01
CA HIS A 94 -4.69 -1.26 9.55
C HIS A 94 -4.66 -1.65 8.07
N CYS A 95 -4.08 -0.79 7.23
CA CYS A 95 -4.03 -1.05 5.79
C CYS A 95 -3.03 -2.16 5.44
N VAL A 96 -1.89 -2.22 6.11
CA VAL A 96 -0.89 -3.28 5.91
C VAL A 96 -1.42 -4.63 6.38
N GLU A 97 -2.12 -4.71 7.51
CA GLU A 97 -2.80 -5.94 7.95
C GLU A 97 -3.84 -6.41 6.92
N ALA A 98 -4.67 -5.50 6.41
CA ALA A 98 -5.69 -5.83 5.41
C ALA A 98 -5.07 -6.34 4.09
N VAL A 99 -4.03 -5.66 3.60
CA VAL A 99 -3.29 -6.09 2.40
C VAL A 99 -2.54 -7.39 2.63
N ALA A 100 -1.98 -7.63 3.82
CA ALA A 100 -1.34 -8.91 4.14
C ALA A 100 -2.37 -10.06 4.11
N GLY A 101 -3.57 -9.83 4.66
CA GLY A 101 -4.68 -10.78 4.57
C GLY A 101 -5.09 -11.09 3.12
N PHE A 102 -5.14 -10.07 2.25
CA PHE A 102 -5.38 -10.26 0.82
C PHE A 102 -4.23 -11.04 0.14
N ALA A 103 -2.99 -10.67 0.40
CA ALA A 103 -1.84 -11.28 -0.25
C ALA A 103 -1.67 -12.76 0.13
N PHE A 104 -1.91 -13.10 1.39
CA PHE A 104 -1.89 -14.48 1.85
C PHE A 104 -3.15 -15.24 1.45
N GLY A 105 -4.33 -14.64 1.56
CA GLY A 105 -5.60 -15.34 1.32
C GLY A 105 -5.94 -15.50 -0.16
N PHE A 106 -5.74 -14.45 -0.95
CA PHE A 106 -6.19 -14.38 -2.34
C PHE A 106 -5.05 -14.57 -3.34
N LEU A 107 -3.89 -13.94 -3.12
CA LEU A 107 -2.71 -14.15 -3.98
C LEU A 107 -1.94 -15.44 -3.65
N ASP A 108 -2.33 -16.14 -2.58
CA ASP A 108 -1.71 -17.39 -2.10
C ASP A 108 -0.19 -17.29 -1.89
N LEU A 109 0.30 -16.12 -1.49
CA LEU A 109 1.71 -15.93 -1.18
C LEU A 109 2.06 -16.64 0.13
N GLU A 110 3.25 -17.23 0.20
CA GLU A 110 3.76 -17.87 1.43
C GLU A 110 4.47 -16.90 2.36
N SER A 111 4.92 -15.75 1.82
CA SER A 111 5.65 -14.74 2.59
C SER A 111 5.49 -13.35 2.00
N LEU A 112 5.63 -12.36 2.87
CA LEU A 112 5.74 -10.95 2.53
C LEU A 112 7.07 -10.41 3.04
N THR A 113 7.65 -9.48 2.29
CA THR A 113 8.87 -8.78 2.66
C THR A 113 8.66 -7.27 2.64
N THR A 114 9.40 -6.55 3.47
CA THR A 114 9.42 -5.08 3.44
C THR A 114 10.78 -4.60 3.91
N THR A 115 11.22 -3.43 3.45
CA THR A 115 12.40 -2.74 3.96
C THR A 115 11.96 -1.46 4.66
N PRO A 116 11.76 -1.46 6.00
CA PRO A 116 11.32 -0.27 6.72
C PRO A 116 12.32 0.88 6.55
N CYS A 117 11.83 2.07 6.16
CA CYS A 117 12.69 3.22 5.89
C CYS A 117 13.06 4.04 7.14
N ASP A 118 12.32 3.89 8.25
CA ASP A 118 12.53 4.59 9.50
C ASP A 118 11.94 3.83 10.70
N LYS A 119 12.11 4.39 11.92
CA LYS A 119 11.58 3.80 13.16
C LYS A 119 10.05 3.75 13.21
N ALA A 120 9.34 4.60 12.49
CA ALA A 120 7.88 4.50 12.42
C ALA A 120 7.47 3.31 11.54
N ALA A 121 8.12 3.11 10.41
CA ALA A 121 7.93 1.96 9.55
C ALA A 121 8.31 0.65 10.25
N GLU A 122 9.41 0.60 11.02
CA GLU A 122 9.78 -0.58 11.83
C GLU A 122 8.65 -0.95 12.80
N ARG A 123 8.08 0.02 13.52
CA ARG A 123 6.96 -0.24 14.44
C ARG A 123 5.71 -0.73 13.71
N VAL A 124 5.44 -0.23 12.50
CA VAL A 124 4.33 -0.73 11.68
C VAL A 124 4.59 -2.19 11.29
N ALA A 125 5.79 -2.49 10.78
CA ALA A 125 6.19 -3.84 10.40
C ALA A 125 6.07 -4.82 11.58
N GLN A 126 6.61 -4.47 12.76
CA GLN A 126 6.48 -5.27 13.98
C GLN A 126 5.02 -5.54 14.35
N LYS A 127 4.17 -4.50 14.36
CA LYS A 127 2.75 -4.65 14.67
C LYS A 127 2.00 -5.51 13.67
N CYS A 128 2.47 -5.54 12.42
CA CYS A 128 1.91 -6.37 11.37
C CYS A 128 2.60 -7.73 11.27
N GLY A 129 3.29 -8.20 12.31
CA GLY A 129 3.88 -9.55 12.37
C GLY A 129 5.13 -9.77 11.51
N PHE A 130 5.72 -8.72 10.93
CA PHE A 130 7.01 -8.84 10.27
C PHE A 130 8.13 -8.95 11.32
N THR A 131 9.11 -9.79 11.02
CA THR A 131 10.31 -9.99 11.83
C THR A 131 11.55 -9.52 11.07
N ALA A 132 12.50 -8.92 11.77
CA ALA A 132 13.74 -8.44 11.16
C ALA A 132 14.56 -9.64 10.63
N GLY A 133 14.89 -9.63 9.34
CA GLY A 133 15.79 -10.60 8.76
C GLY A 133 17.25 -10.35 9.15
N SER A 134 18.09 -11.36 8.94
CA SER A 134 19.54 -11.27 9.16
C SER A 134 20.27 -10.48 8.07
N SER A 135 19.61 -10.16 6.95
CA SER A 135 20.21 -9.54 5.76
C SER A 135 19.57 -8.18 5.41
N HIS A 136 20.44 -7.18 5.21
CA HIS A 136 20.17 -5.90 4.51
C HIS A 136 18.91 -5.13 4.93
N GLY A 137 18.45 -5.27 6.18
CA GLY A 137 17.29 -4.53 6.68
C GLY A 137 15.95 -4.98 6.08
N VAL A 138 15.92 -6.13 5.41
CA VAL A 138 14.68 -6.75 4.92
C VAL A 138 13.99 -7.47 6.08
N TRP A 139 12.70 -7.22 6.24
CA TRP A 139 11.85 -7.84 7.24
C TRP A 139 10.87 -8.76 6.55
N THR A 140 10.58 -9.91 7.16
CA THR A 140 9.74 -10.95 6.58
C THR A 140 8.58 -11.29 7.50
N ARG A 141 7.39 -11.46 6.91
CA ARG A 141 6.21 -12.08 7.52
C ARG A 141 5.89 -13.34 6.74
N LEU A 142 5.77 -14.47 7.44
CA LEU A 142 5.26 -15.71 6.86
C LEU A 142 3.74 -15.76 7.03
N ARG A 143 3.08 -16.56 6.20
CA ARG A 143 1.63 -16.78 6.23
C ARG A 143 1.13 -17.24 7.61
#